data_AF-A0A9X1WNI2-F1
#
_entry.id   AF-A0A9X1WNI2-F1
#
_cell.length_a   1.000
_cell.length_b   1.000
_cell.length_c   1.000
_cell.angle_alpha   90.00
_cell.angle_beta   90.00
_cell.angle_gamma   90.00
#
_symmetry.space_group_name_H-M   'P 1'
#
loop_
_entity.id
_entity.type
_entity.pdbx_description
1 polymer ?
#
loop_
_entity_poly.entity_id
_entity_poly.type
_entity_poly.pdbx_seq_one_letter_code
_entity_poly.pdbx_strand_id
1 'polypeptide(L)'
;MNIKKVLTSTMIASLVLSGSAMAASNNSNNSFKLPSNMYKLAQKQVDVTGDKKADVITLYGHKEKASDAYNDELLLVINNGKTKKTTSIPLHDGGYSPVLLVPDLNNDKVADIMVTADTGGTGGYITSHIYTLINSKPVEFPQPGLAKGKVGVQGNGFIQLKPVALNNKGAYALQGVERVGTTQADTTSYVTSNWKWIKGKWQLNGKKVTKPNSSQEQAKNTVYKNSEANFSVAIPSSWNGHYKVRHEKSDVMFPSAKHVVYFDYVTKDKKDYQPLITISVYAKNDWKKLSDDDKSQIGGTIAEANGMVYVVTTPQSNPFDPQSADGKKFDQMYKDLNLKKAFSILKK
;
A
#
# COMPACT_ATOMS: atom_id res chain seq x y z
N MET A 1 7.63 -34.37 -40.31
CA MET A 1 6.56 -33.98 -39.36
C MET A 1 7.24 -33.77 -38.00
N ASN A 2 7.60 -32.54 -37.63
CA ASN A 2 6.86 -31.65 -36.69
C ASN A 2 6.63 -32.35 -35.33
N ILE A 3 7.10 -31.90 -34.16
CA ILE A 3 7.36 -30.55 -33.63
C ILE A 3 8.39 -30.64 -32.47
N LYS A 4 9.31 -29.67 -32.41
CA LYS A 4 10.17 -29.36 -31.27
C LYS A 4 9.33 -28.92 -30.06
N LYS A 5 9.57 -29.47 -28.86
CA LYS A 5 9.24 -28.79 -27.60
C LYS A 5 10.54 -28.48 -26.87
N VAL A 6 10.97 -27.22 -27.00
CA VAL A 6 11.99 -26.59 -26.18
C VAL A 6 11.30 -26.19 -24.87
N LEU A 7 11.63 -26.86 -23.77
CA LEU A 7 11.33 -26.36 -22.43
C LEU A 7 12.43 -25.37 -22.05
N THR A 8 12.18 -24.08 -22.28
CA THR A 8 12.93 -23.01 -21.62
C THR A 8 12.51 -22.98 -20.15
N SER A 9 13.20 -23.75 -19.32
CA SER A 9 13.12 -23.64 -17.87
C SER A 9 13.99 -22.46 -17.44
N THR A 10 13.36 -21.31 -17.21
CA THR A 10 14.01 -20.18 -16.55
C THR A 10 14.18 -20.53 -15.06
N MET A 11 15.33 -21.09 -14.68
CA MET A 11 15.74 -21.14 -13.28
C MET A 11 16.00 -19.71 -12.82
N ILE A 12 15.17 -19.20 -11.91
CA ILE A 12 15.58 -18.08 -11.04
C ILE A 12 16.46 -18.71 -9.97
N ALA A 13 17.77 -18.73 -10.22
CA ALA A 13 18.75 -19.05 -9.21
C ALA A 13 18.81 -17.90 -8.21
N SER A 14 18.10 -18.05 -7.09
CA SER A 14 18.30 -17.25 -5.88
C SER A 14 19.67 -17.60 -5.29
N LEU A 15 20.76 -17.03 -5.82
CA LEU A 15 22.04 -17.09 -5.13
C LEU A 15 21.94 -16.25 -3.85
N VAL A 16 21.79 -16.93 -2.72
CA VAL A 16 22.18 -16.39 -1.41
C VAL A 16 23.71 -16.47 -1.35
N LEU A 17 24.39 -15.39 -1.69
CA LEU A 17 25.80 -15.23 -1.32
C LEU A 17 25.86 -14.85 0.17
N SER A 18 25.91 -15.87 1.02
CA SER A 18 26.49 -15.74 2.35
C SER A 18 28.01 -15.75 2.20
N GLY A 19 28.68 -14.62 2.39
CA GLY A 19 30.14 -14.63 2.41
C GLY A 19 30.83 -13.27 2.51
N SER A 20 31.42 -13.05 3.68
CA SER A 20 32.66 -12.30 3.98
C SER A 20 32.69 -10.78 3.79
N ALA A 21 33.05 -10.12 4.91
CA ALA A 21 33.41 -8.71 5.00
C ALA A 21 34.47 -8.33 3.96
N MET A 22 34.21 -7.25 3.22
CA MET A 22 35.24 -6.53 2.49
C MET A 22 35.56 -5.23 3.25
N ALA A 23 36.82 -5.11 3.66
CA ALA A 23 37.38 -3.92 4.27
C ALA A 23 37.18 -2.70 3.34
N ALA A 24 36.65 -1.62 3.90
CA ALA A 24 36.50 -0.35 3.21
C ALA A 24 37.88 0.32 3.09
N SER A 25 38.37 0.46 1.85
CA SER A 25 39.40 1.42 1.51
C SER A 25 38.76 2.82 1.45
N ASN A 26 39.33 3.74 2.22
CA ASN A 26 38.90 5.13 2.34
C ASN A 26 39.02 5.88 1.01
N ASN A 27 37.92 6.50 0.58
CA ASN A 27 37.98 7.69 -0.25
C ASN A 27 36.89 8.65 0.21
N SER A 28 37.31 9.75 0.82
CA SER A 28 36.46 10.82 1.35
C SER A 28 35.68 11.51 0.22
N ASN A 29 34.35 11.45 0.25
CA ASN A 29 33.45 12.37 -0.45
C ASN A 29 32.06 12.27 0.19
N ASN A 30 31.63 13.33 0.90
CA ASN A 30 30.30 13.56 1.47
C ASN A 30 29.38 12.33 1.52
N SER A 31 29.53 11.50 2.57
CA SER A 31 28.56 10.44 2.84
C SER A 31 27.23 11.10 3.20
N PHE A 32 26.21 10.89 2.38
CA PHE A 32 24.85 11.31 2.70
C PHE A 32 24.48 10.86 4.12
N LYS A 33 24.10 11.82 4.97
CA LYS A 33 23.62 11.54 6.32
C LYS A 33 22.10 11.59 6.30
N LEU A 34 21.46 10.48 6.66
CA LEU A 34 20.01 10.43 6.79
C LEU A 34 19.56 11.41 7.88
N PRO A 35 18.53 12.25 7.63
CA PRO A 35 17.95 13.10 8.67
C PRO A 35 17.47 12.28 9.88
N SER A 36 17.41 12.92 11.05
CA SER A 36 16.81 12.32 12.24
C SER A 36 15.35 11.92 11.99
N ASN A 37 14.84 10.96 12.76
CA ASN A 37 13.43 10.56 12.75
C ASN A 37 12.91 10.05 11.39
N MET A 38 13.81 9.59 10.53
CA MET A 38 13.51 8.95 9.26
C MET A 38 13.42 7.44 9.41
N TYR A 39 12.24 6.88 9.13
CA TYR A 39 11.99 5.44 9.18
C TYR A 39 11.90 4.87 7.78
N LYS A 40 12.63 3.77 7.52
CA LYS A 40 12.58 3.08 6.24
C LYS A 40 11.20 2.46 6.03
N LEU A 41 10.52 2.83 4.96
CA LEU A 41 9.17 2.37 4.63
C LEU A 41 9.21 1.26 3.57
N ALA A 42 10.06 1.43 2.55
CA ALA A 42 10.21 0.47 1.46
C ALA A 42 11.60 0.55 0.83
N GLN A 43 12.01 -0.53 0.16
CA GLN A 43 13.24 -0.57 -0.61
C GLN A 43 13.05 -1.40 -1.88
N LYS A 44 13.69 -0.97 -2.97
CA LYS A 44 13.76 -1.67 -4.27
C LYS A 44 15.21 -1.69 -4.76
N GLN A 45 15.55 -2.72 -5.52
CA GLN A 45 16.85 -2.85 -6.16
C GLN A 45 16.66 -3.10 -7.66
N VAL A 46 16.95 -2.11 -8.49
CA VAL A 46 16.77 -2.13 -9.96
C VAL A 46 17.61 -1.02 -10.59
N ASP A 47 18.00 -1.17 -11.85
CA ASP A 47 18.67 -0.10 -12.62
C ASP A 47 17.67 1.03 -12.93
N VAL A 48 17.92 2.20 -12.34
CA VAL A 48 17.16 3.45 -12.61
C VAL A 48 18.02 4.52 -13.27
N THR A 49 19.31 4.25 -13.47
CA THR A 49 20.29 5.20 -14.01
C THR A 49 20.69 4.91 -15.46
N GLY A 50 20.34 3.72 -15.97
CA GLY A 50 20.55 3.27 -17.35
C GLY A 50 21.93 2.67 -17.60
N ASP A 51 22.69 2.36 -16.56
CA ASP A 51 24.06 1.86 -16.67
C ASP A 51 24.18 0.33 -16.57
N LYS A 52 23.05 -0.38 -16.50
CA LYS A 52 22.90 -1.83 -16.37
C LYS A 52 23.41 -2.40 -15.04
N LYS A 53 23.66 -1.56 -14.03
CA LYS A 53 23.90 -1.98 -12.65
C LYS A 53 22.70 -1.61 -11.79
N ALA A 54 22.29 -2.52 -10.93
CA ALA A 54 21.15 -2.27 -10.06
C ALA A 54 21.50 -1.22 -8.99
N ASP A 55 20.64 -0.21 -8.87
CA ASP A 55 20.68 0.82 -7.85
C ASP A 55 19.82 0.41 -6.65
N VAL A 56 20.06 0.99 -5.46
CA VAL A 56 19.23 0.76 -4.26
C VAL A 56 18.38 2.00 -4.00
N ILE A 57 17.08 1.86 -4.17
CA ILE A 57 16.08 2.92 -3.98
C ILE A 57 15.38 2.66 -2.65
N THR A 58 15.50 3.58 -1.72
CA THR A 58 14.89 3.48 -0.39
C THR A 58 13.96 4.66 -0.16
N LEU A 59 12.72 4.35 0.24
CA LEU A 59 11.74 5.35 0.66
C LEU A 59 11.75 5.42 2.18
N TYR A 60 11.94 6.63 2.70
CA TYR A 60 11.87 6.95 4.12
C TYR A 60 10.66 7.86 4.39
N GLY A 61 10.15 7.78 5.61
CA GLY A 61 9.17 8.71 6.14
C GLY A 61 9.63 9.31 7.44
N HIS A 62 9.50 10.62 7.56
CA HIS A 62 9.68 11.34 8.82
C HIS A 62 8.47 11.10 9.72
N LYS A 63 8.73 10.67 10.96
CA LYS A 63 7.70 10.47 11.98
C LYS A 63 8.26 10.82 13.36
N GLU A 64 7.42 11.20 14.30
CA GLU A 64 7.86 11.30 15.70
C GLU A 64 8.28 9.91 16.22
N LYS A 65 7.45 8.90 15.97
CA LYS A 65 7.68 7.51 16.41
C LYS A 65 7.55 6.53 15.25
N ALA A 66 8.32 5.44 15.31
CA ALA A 66 8.28 4.37 14.31
C ALA A 66 6.86 3.79 14.08
N SER A 67 6.05 3.80 15.13
CA SER A 67 4.68 3.30 15.17
C SER A 67 3.65 4.21 14.50
N ASP A 68 3.98 5.47 14.23
CA ASP A 68 3.00 6.42 13.72
C ASP A 68 2.59 6.04 12.30
N ALA A 69 1.29 6.12 12.00
CA ALA A 69 0.77 5.74 10.69
C ALA A 69 1.01 6.82 9.63
N TYR A 70 1.00 8.08 10.06
CA TYR A 70 1.26 9.24 9.21
C TYR A 70 2.76 9.49 9.07
N ASN A 71 3.18 9.95 7.90
CA ASN A 71 4.53 10.43 7.64
C ASN A 71 4.43 11.93 7.38
N ASP A 72 5.15 12.76 8.11
CA ASP A 72 5.11 14.21 7.93
C ASP A 72 5.78 14.63 6.62
N GLU A 73 6.84 13.91 6.26
CA GLU A 73 7.61 14.11 5.04
C GLU A 73 8.08 12.77 4.50
N LEU A 74 8.10 12.63 3.18
CA LEU A 74 8.66 11.48 2.48
C LEU A 74 10.00 11.86 1.83
N LEU A 75 10.97 10.97 1.94
CA LEU A 75 12.30 11.13 1.39
C LEU A 75 12.68 9.91 0.55
N LEU A 76 13.01 10.14 -0.72
CA LEU A 76 13.65 9.14 -1.57
C LEU A 76 15.18 9.24 -1.43
N VAL A 77 15.82 8.09 -1.22
CA VAL A 77 17.28 7.96 -1.22
C VAL A 77 17.69 6.88 -2.21
N ILE A 78 18.48 7.26 -3.20
CA ILE A 78 18.98 6.40 -4.27
C ILE A 78 20.48 6.26 -4.11
N ASN A 79 20.96 5.02 -3.94
CA ASN A 79 22.38 4.70 -3.94
C ASN A 79 22.73 4.06 -5.28
N ASN A 80 23.56 4.74 -6.07
CA ASN A 80 23.94 4.27 -7.39
C ASN A 80 24.82 3.02 -7.30
N GLY A 81 24.43 1.94 -8.00
CA GLY A 81 25.07 0.64 -7.93
C GLY A 81 26.49 0.62 -8.46
N LYS A 82 26.79 1.46 -9.46
CA LYS A 82 28.08 1.55 -10.15
C LYS A 82 29.03 2.56 -9.52
N THR A 83 28.56 3.80 -9.34
CA THR A 83 29.37 4.94 -8.86
C THR A 83 29.40 5.05 -7.33
N LYS A 84 28.50 4.35 -6.63
CA LYS A 84 28.31 4.43 -5.18
C LYS A 84 27.90 5.82 -4.66
N LYS A 85 27.59 6.76 -5.56
CA LYS A 85 27.06 8.08 -5.19
C LYS A 85 25.63 7.95 -4.67
N THR A 86 25.30 8.76 -3.67
CA THR A 86 23.93 8.86 -3.13
C THR A 86 23.24 10.10 -3.66
N THR A 87 21.99 9.95 -4.09
CA THR A 87 21.08 11.03 -4.47
C THR A 87 19.87 10.99 -3.56
N SER A 88 19.50 12.13 -2.97
CA SER A 88 18.34 12.25 -2.10
C SER A 88 17.33 13.25 -2.68
N ILE A 89 16.05 12.90 -2.64
CA ILE A 89 14.94 13.72 -3.16
C ILE A 89 13.88 13.83 -2.06
N PRO A 90 13.81 14.96 -1.34
CA PRO A 90 12.68 15.27 -0.47
C PRO A 90 11.44 15.45 -1.36
N LEU A 91 10.36 14.73 -1.05
CA LEU A 91 9.12 14.82 -1.83
C LEU A 91 8.25 16.01 -1.40
N HIS A 92 8.61 16.67 -0.28
CA HIS A 92 7.92 17.82 0.30
C HIS A 92 6.44 17.58 0.63
N ASP A 93 6.04 16.31 0.70
CA ASP A 93 4.71 15.85 1.06
C ASP A 93 4.81 14.73 2.09
N GLY A 94 3.79 14.66 2.94
CA GLY A 94 3.53 13.56 3.85
C GLY A 94 2.43 12.61 3.34
N GLY A 95 2.04 11.65 4.18
CA GLY A 95 0.88 10.81 3.90
C GLY A 95 0.85 9.49 4.65
N TYR A 96 -0.28 8.80 4.51
CA TYR A 96 -0.52 7.44 5.00
C TYR A 96 -0.17 6.41 3.94
N SER A 97 0.23 5.23 4.39
CA SER A 97 0.45 4.03 3.56
C SER A 97 1.25 4.29 2.27
N PRO A 98 2.43 4.95 2.33
CA PRO A 98 3.20 5.26 1.14
C PRO A 98 3.68 4.00 0.42
N VAL A 99 3.68 4.04 -0.90
CA VAL A 99 4.04 2.92 -1.77
C VAL A 99 5.18 3.35 -2.70
N LEU A 100 6.23 2.53 -2.77
CA LEU A 100 7.34 2.67 -3.72
C LEU A 100 7.19 1.64 -4.86
N LEU A 101 7.09 2.15 -6.08
CA LEU A 101 7.00 1.38 -7.32
C LEU A 101 8.13 1.77 -8.27
N VAL A 102 8.53 0.84 -9.14
CA VAL A 102 9.60 1.06 -10.13
C VAL A 102 9.18 0.62 -11.55
N PRO A 103 8.15 1.24 -12.15
CA PRO A 103 7.71 0.93 -13.53
C PRO A 103 8.63 1.55 -14.58
N ASP A 104 8.65 1.01 -15.81
CA ASP A 104 9.24 1.67 -17.00
C ASP A 104 8.12 2.38 -17.77
N LEU A 105 7.85 3.66 -17.46
CA LEU A 105 6.69 4.39 -17.97
C LEU A 105 6.94 4.99 -19.36
N ASN A 106 8.18 5.35 -19.67
CA ASN A 106 8.56 5.94 -20.95
C ASN A 106 9.05 4.90 -21.98
N ASN A 107 9.15 3.63 -21.58
CA ASN A 107 9.55 2.49 -22.40
C ASN A 107 10.97 2.66 -22.98
N ASP A 108 11.89 3.24 -22.20
CA ASP A 108 13.31 3.35 -22.53
C ASP A 108 14.16 2.17 -22.01
N LYS A 109 13.51 1.21 -21.32
CA LYS A 109 14.10 0.01 -20.69
C LYS A 109 14.86 0.28 -19.41
N VAL A 110 14.77 1.49 -18.87
CA VAL A 110 15.26 1.87 -17.54
C VAL A 110 14.04 2.03 -16.63
N ALA A 111 14.14 1.58 -15.38
CA ALA A 111 13.03 1.74 -14.47
C ALA A 111 12.93 3.21 -14.01
N ASP A 112 11.72 3.76 -14.03
CA ASP A 112 11.36 5.00 -13.35
C ASP A 112 11.04 4.71 -11.88
N ILE A 113 10.98 5.76 -11.06
CA ILE A 113 10.61 5.68 -9.63
C ILE A 113 9.27 6.37 -9.45
N MET A 114 8.28 5.66 -8.90
CA MET A 114 6.98 6.21 -8.57
C MET A 114 6.68 6.03 -7.08
N VAL A 115 6.27 7.12 -6.41
CA VAL A 115 5.83 7.12 -5.02
C VAL A 115 4.41 7.64 -4.95
N THR A 116 3.55 6.98 -4.17
CA THR A 116 2.19 7.46 -3.86
C THR A 116 1.92 7.35 -2.37
N ALA A 117 1.17 8.28 -1.79
CA ALA A 117 0.69 8.19 -0.41
C ALA A 117 -0.75 8.73 -0.28
N ASP A 118 -1.54 8.18 0.63
CA ASP A 118 -2.88 8.70 0.92
C ASP A 118 -2.77 9.99 1.75
N THR A 119 -3.47 11.07 1.36
CA THR A 119 -3.39 12.35 2.09
C THR A 119 -4.10 12.33 3.44
N GLY A 120 -4.96 11.33 3.68
CA GLY A 120 -5.76 11.20 4.91
C GLY A 120 -6.94 12.17 5.04
N GLY A 121 -7.10 13.11 4.10
CA GLY A 121 -8.25 14.00 4.05
C GLY A 121 -9.53 13.28 3.61
N THR A 122 -10.68 13.88 3.89
CA THR A 122 -12.00 13.31 3.55
C THR A 122 -12.19 13.05 2.06
N GLY A 123 -11.41 13.72 1.19
CA GLY A 123 -11.46 13.54 -0.26
C GLY A 123 -10.86 12.20 -0.74
N GLY A 124 -10.09 11.53 0.11
CA GLY A 124 -9.41 10.28 -0.24
C GLY A 124 -8.40 10.43 -1.39
N TYR A 125 -7.87 11.64 -1.58
CA TYR A 125 -6.83 11.93 -2.56
C TYR A 125 -5.52 11.26 -2.18
N ILE A 126 -4.65 11.12 -3.17
CA ILE A 126 -3.27 10.71 -2.97
C ILE A 126 -2.32 11.84 -3.35
N THR A 127 -1.16 11.89 -2.70
CA THR A 127 0.03 12.49 -3.31
C THR A 127 0.67 11.47 -4.23
N SER A 128 1.31 11.94 -5.29
CA SER A 128 2.06 11.08 -6.19
C SER A 128 3.23 11.83 -6.78
N HIS A 129 4.35 11.14 -6.95
CA HIS A 129 5.61 11.66 -7.46
C HIS A 129 6.20 10.62 -8.41
N ILE A 130 6.72 11.04 -9.57
CA ILE A 130 7.33 10.14 -10.56
C ILE A 130 8.64 10.76 -11.02
N TYR A 131 9.73 10.00 -10.99
CA TYR A 131 11.05 10.45 -11.43
C TYR A 131 11.68 9.46 -12.40
N THR A 132 12.35 9.97 -13.43
CA THR A 132 13.42 9.22 -14.11
C THR A 132 14.76 9.66 -13.56
N LEU A 133 15.73 8.76 -13.52
CA LEU A 133 17.07 9.01 -12.99
C LEU A 133 18.18 8.72 -14.00
N ILE A 134 17.86 8.66 -15.30
CA ILE A 134 18.85 8.43 -16.35
C ILE A 134 20.06 9.36 -16.19
N ASN A 135 21.26 8.78 -16.37
CA ASN A 135 22.53 9.47 -16.18
C ASN A 135 22.72 10.05 -14.76
N SER A 136 22.07 9.45 -13.77
CA SER A 136 22.10 9.87 -12.35
C SER A 136 21.58 11.29 -12.11
N LYS A 137 20.71 11.81 -12.98
CA LYS A 137 20.07 13.11 -12.82
C LYS A 137 18.56 12.91 -12.64
N PRO A 138 18.02 13.12 -11.43
CA PRO A 138 16.58 13.08 -11.21
C PRO A 138 15.87 14.12 -12.06
N VAL A 139 14.91 13.68 -12.85
CA VAL A 139 13.97 14.55 -13.57
C VAL A 139 12.57 14.05 -13.24
N GLU A 140 11.76 14.96 -12.69
CA GLU A 140 10.37 14.64 -12.40
C GLU A 140 9.58 14.48 -13.70
N PHE A 141 8.81 13.41 -13.78
CA PHE A 141 7.87 13.18 -14.87
C PHE A 141 6.68 14.10 -14.67
N PRO A 142 6.23 14.81 -15.72
CA PRO A 142 4.93 15.46 -15.66
C PRO A 142 3.88 14.38 -15.44
N GLN A 143 2.84 14.64 -14.66
CA GLN A 143 1.77 13.67 -14.48
C GLN A 143 0.73 13.78 -15.61
N PRO A 144 0.14 12.67 -16.07
CA PRO A 144 -1.02 12.73 -16.93
C PRO A 144 -2.21 13.21 -16.10
N GLY A 145 -3.18 13.88 -16.73
CA GLY A 145 -4.30 14.43 -15.96
C GLY A 145 -3.88 15.61 -15.06
N LEU A 146 -4.87 16.45 -14.76
CA LEU A 146 -4.81 17.70 -13.98
C LEU A 146 -3.75 18.74 -14.37
N ALA A 147 -4.12 19.58 -15.34
CA ALA A 147 -3.90 21.00 -15.15
C ALA A 147 -4.88 21.47 -14.06
N LYS A 148 -4.42 22.25 -13.08
CA LYS A 148 -5.31 23.00 -12.16
C LYS A 148 -6.38 23.73 -12.99
N GLY A 149 -7.65 23.60 -12.61
CA GLY A 149 -8.74 24.41 -13.20
C GLY A 149 -9.49 23.82 -14.40
N LYS A 150 -9.49 22.49 -14.62
CA LYS A 150 -10.40 21.90 -15.62
C LYS A 150 -11.85 21.91 -15.12
N VAL A 151 -12.75 22.48 -15.92
CA VAL A 151 -14.19 22.56 -15.66
C VAL A 151 -14.78 21.16 -15.42
N GLY A 152 -15.39 20.95 -14.26
CA GLY A 152 -16.15 19.74 -13.91
C GLY A 152 -15.37 18.63 -13.18
N VAL A 153 -14.05 18.76 -12.94
CA VAL A 153 -13.29 17.79 -12.13
C VAL A 153 -13.15 18.31 -10.69
N GLN A 154 -13.42 17.44 -9.72
CA GLN A 154 -13.42 17.79 -8.32
C GLN A 154 -12.02 17.60 -7.70
N GLY A 155 -11.47 18.66 -7.13
CA GLY A 155 -10.20 18.61 -6.40
C GLY A 155 -8.92 18.66 -7.25
N ASN A 156 -7.78 18.63 -6.55
CA ASN A 156 -6.45 18.88 -7.11
C ASN A 156 -5.65 17.61 -7.43
N GLY A 157 -6.25 16.41 -7.41
CA GLY A 157 -5.47 15.17 -7.54
C GLY A 157 -6.26 13.92 -7.89
N PHE A 158 -5.51 12.86 -8.19
CA PHE A 158 -6.05 11.51 -8.27
C PHE A 158 -6.51 11.02 -6.90
N ILE A 159 -7.56 10.19 -6.88
CA ILE A 159 -7.83 9.31 -5.74
C ILE A 159 -7.03 8.01 -5.88
N GLN A 160 -6.71 7.57 -7.08
CA GLN A 160 -5.80 6.45 -7.31
C GLN A 160 -4.95 6.72 -8.54
N LEU A 161 -3.66 6.43 -8.47
CA LEU A 161 -2.76 6.44 -9.60
C LEU A 161 -1.86 5.21 -9.52
N LYS A 162 -1.84 4.41 -10.59
CA LYS A 162 -1.03 3.18 -10.62
C LYS A 162 -0.51 2.88 -12.01
N PRO A 163 0.69 2.29 -12.12
CA PRO A 163 1.14 1.70 -13.36
C PRO A 163 0.34 0.43 -13.67
N VAL A 164 0.01 0.23 -14.94
CA VAL A 164 -0.67 -0.95 -15.46
C VAL A 164 0.16 -1.53 -16.59
N ALA A 165 0.65 -2.75 -16.41
CA ALA A 165 1.38 -3.45 -17.47
C ALA A 165 0.48 -3.66 -18.69
N LEU A 166 0.93 -3.22 -19.86
CA LEU A 166 0.23 -3.38 -21.13
C LEU A 166 0.54 -4.71 -21.81
N ASN A 167 1.69 -5.29 -21.49
CA ASN A 167 2.15 -6.57 -22.01
C ASN A 167 3.24 -7.15 -21.10
N ASN A 168 3.60 -8.41 -21.36
CA ASN A 168 4.67 -9.10 -20.64
C ASN A 168 6.09 -8.61 -21.00
N LYS A 169 6.22 -7.56 -21.83
CA LYS A 169 7.49 -7.01 -22.32
C LYS A 169 7.89 -5.70 -21.63
N GLY A 170 7.22 -5.34 -20.53
CA GLY A 170 7.59 -4.19 -19.71
C GLY A 170 7.03 -2.84 -20.18
N ALA A 171 6.12 -2.81 -21.15
CA ALA A 171 5.43 -1.56 -21.49
C ALA A 171 4.34 -1.26 -20.45
N TYR A 172 4.35 -0.06 -19.88
CA TYR A 172 3.34 0.38 -18.90
C TYR A 172 2.44 1.48 -19.46
N ALA A 173 1.19 1.51 -18.98
CA ALA A 173 0.34 2.67 -18.98
C ALA A 173 0.20 3.19 -17.55
N LEU A 174 -0.18 4.45 -17.39
CA LEU A 174 -0.57 5.01 -16.10
C LEU A 174 -2.09 5.10 -16.05
N GLN A 175 -2.70 4.43 -15.07
CA GLN A 175 -4.13 4.48 -14.83
C GLN A 175 -4.41 5.39 -13.64
N GLY A 176 -5.17 6.45 -13.88
CA GLY A 176 -5.64 7.39 -12.88
C GLY A 176 -7.14 7.26 -12.64
N VAL A 177 -7.57 7.49 -11.40
CA VAL A 177 -8.98 7.64 -11.02
C VAL A 177 -9.19 9.00 -10.39
N GLU A 178 -10.12 9.77 -10.95
CA GLU A 178 -10.48 11.13 -10.54
C GLU A 178 -11.98 11.20 -10.19
N ARG A 179 -12.35 12.13 -9.31
CA ARG A 179 -13.75 12.44 -8.96
C ARG A 179 -14.28 13.56 -9.84
N VAL A 180 -15.56 13.48 -10.19
CA VAL A 180 -16.30 14.50 -10.96
C VAL A 180 -17.49 14.96 -10.12
N GLY A 181 -17.60 16.27 -9.89
CA GLY A 181 -18.59 16.88 -9.01
C GLY A 181 -18.22 18.31 -8.63
N THR A 182 -19.15 19.02 -7.98
CA THR A 182 -18.95 20.39 -7.47
C THR A 182 -18.37 20.41 -6.06
N THR A 183 -18.77 19.45 -5.23
CA THR A 183 -18.26 19.23 -3.86
C THR A 183 -18.09 17.73 -3.61
N GLN A 184 -17.52 17.35 -2.46
CA GLN A 184 -17.31 15.94 -2.10
C GLN A 184 -18.62 15.20 -1.92
N ALA A 185 -19.59 15.86 -1.28
CA ALA A 185 -20.95 15.35 -1.12
C ALA A 185 -21.69 15.24 -2.47
N ASP A 186 -21.27 16.02 -3.47
CA ASP A 186 -21.86 16.05 -4.81
C ASP A 186 -21.03 15.28 -5.84
N THR A 187 -20.30 14.23 -5.43
CA THR A 187 -19.61 13.38 -6.40
C THR A 187 -20.67 12.78 -7.34
N THR A 188 -20.65 13.14 -8.62
CA THR A 188 -21.63 12.73 -9.64
C THR A 188 -21.10 11.65 -10.57
N SER A 189 -19.79 11.45 -10.62
CA SER A 189 -19.12 10.33 -11.31
C SER A 189 -17.65 10.20 -10.94
N TYR A 190 -17.08 9.06 -11.32
CA TYR A 190 -15.65 8.80 -11.33
C TYR A 190 -15.18 8.67 -12.76
N VAL A 191 -14.02 9.25 -13.05
CA VAL A 191 -13.32 9.10 -14.33
C VAL A 191 -12.11 8.23 -14.09
N THR A 192 -12.10 7.05 -14.70
CA THR A 192 -10.88 6.25 -14.85
C THR A 192 -10.24 6.59 -16.18
N SER A 193 -9.02 7.12 -16.18
CA SER A 193 -8.26 7.50 -17.36
C SER A 193 -6.99 6.65 -17.47
N ASN A 194 -6.69 6.15 -18.67
CA ASN A 194 -5.48 5.39 -18.96
C ASN A 194 -4.59 6.18 -19.90
N TRP A 195 -3.32 6.32 -19.56
CA TRP A 195 -2.37 7.17 -20.27
C TRP A 195 -1.14 6.39 -20.69
N LYS A 196 -0.63 6.68 -21.88
CA LYS A 196 0.64 6.14 -22.38
C LYS A 196 1.62 7.28 -22.61
N TRP A 197 2.88 7.08 -22.29
CA TRP A 197 3.93 8.01 -22.66
C TRP A 197 4.34 7.75 -24.11
N ILE A 198 4.10 8.70 -25.01
CA ILE A 198 4.40 8.55 -26.44
C ILE A 198 5.03 9.84 -26.93
N LYS A 199 6.27 9.76 -27.41
CA LYS A 199 7.04 10.89 -27.97
C LYS A 199 7.13 12.08 -26.99
N GLY A 200 7.51 11.80 -25.73
CA GLY A 200 7.77 12.84 -24.73
C GLY A 200 6.52 13.46 -24.09
N LYS A 201 5.33 12.87 -24.28
CA LYS A 201 4.09 13.37 -23.69
C LYS A 201 3.13 12.24 -23.34
N TRP A 202 2.31 12.46 -22.32
CA TRP A 202 1.17 11.60 -22.02
C TRP A 202 0.09 11.72 -23.10
N GLN A 203 -0.37 10.57 -23.59
CA GLN A 203 -1.50 10.46 -24.50
C GLN A 203 -2.59 9.60 -23.87
N LEU A 204 -3.83 10.09 -23.90
CA LEU A 204 -4.99 9.37 -23.38
C LEU A 204 -5.24 8.14 -24.26
N ASN A 205 -5.15 6.97 -23.67
CA ASN A 205 -5.34 5.66 -24.31
C ASN A 205 -6.66 4.99 -23.89
N GLY A 206 -7.53 5.70 -23.19
CA GLY A 206 -8.87 5.24 -22.84
C GLY A 206 -9.41 5.95 -21.61
N LYS A 207 -10.73 6.11 -21.56
CA LYS A 207 -11.43 6.66 -20.41
C LYS A 207 -12.71 5.88 -20.15
N LYS A 208 -13.08 5.73 -18.87
CA LYS A 208 -14.35 5.16 -18.44
C LYS A 208 -14.95 6.08 -17.39
N VAL A 209 -16.21 6.46 -17.59
CA VAL A 209 -16.99 7.21 -16.60
C VAL A 209 -17.91 6.22 -15.91
N THR A 210 -17.93 6.24 -14.59
CA THR A 210 -18.85 5.44 -13.78
C THR A 210 -19.63 6.38 -12.87
N LYS A 211 -20.95 6.23 -12.81
CA LYS A 211 -21.74 6.94 -11.80
C LYS A 211 -21.33 6.44 -10.41
N PRO A 212 -21.39 7.27 -9.37
CA PRO A 212 -21.42 6.80 -8.01
C PRO A 212 -22.76 6.09 -7.89
N ASN A 213 -22.77 4.77 -8.05
CA ASN A 213 -23.87 4.02 -7.48
C ASN A 213 -23.86 4.33 -5.98
N SER A 214 -25.00 4.31 -5.32
CA SER A 214 -25.12 4.29 -3.85
C SER A 214 -24.40 3.10 -3.18
N SER A 215 -23.54 2.40 -3.92
CA SER A 215 -22.69 1.27 -3.56
C SER A 215 -21.31 1.32 -4.24
N GLN A 216 -20.92 2.44 -4.89
CA GLN A 216 -19.64 2.62 -5.57
C GLN A 216 -18.96 3.97 -5.27
N GLU A 217 -19.29 4.61 -4.16
CA GLU A 217 -18.23 5.23 -3.36
C GLU A 217 -17.49 4.10 -2.63
N GLN A 218 -16.15 4.12 -2.64
CA GLN A 218 -15.21 3.12 -2.07
C GLN A 218 -14.91 1.86 -2.91
N ALA A 219 -14.45 2.06 -4.15
CA ALA A 219 -13.36 1.23 -4.64
C ALA A 219 -12.00 1.79 -4.15
N LYS A 220 -11.76 1.74 -2.84
CA LYS A 220 -10.40 1.75 -2.26
C LYS A 220 -10.32 0.58 -1.27
N ASN A 221 -9.84 -0.53 -1.81
CA ASN A 221 -9.62 -1.85 -1.20
C ASN A 221 -10.87 -2.55 -0.65
N THR A 222 -11.60 -3.22 -1.55
CA THR A 222 -12.46 -4.37 -1.19
C THR A 222 -11.67 -5.53 -0.57
N VAL A 223 -10.34 -5.44 -0.52
CA VAL A 223 -9.44 -6.41 0.11
C VAL A 223 -8.37 -5.67 0.89
N TYR A 224 -8.47 -5.71 2.22
CA TYR A 224 -7.37 -5.36 3.11
C TYR A 224 -6.26 -6.41 2.99
N LYS A 225 -4.99 -5.99 2.96
CA LYS A 225 -3.83 -6.90 2.90
C LYS A 225 -2.83 -6.52 3.98
N ASN A 226 -2.38 -7.52 4.73
CA ASN A 226 -1.28 -7.42 5.67
C ASN A 226 -0.18 -8.40 5.26
N SER A 227 0.84 -7.89 4.59
CA SER A 227 1.96 -8.69 4.09
C SER A 227 2.88 -9.19 5.20
N GLU A 228 2.98 -8.46 6.31
CA GLU A 228 3.81 -8.88 7.46
C GLU A 228 3.20 -10.11 8.13
N ALA A 229 1.89 -10.09 8.33
CA ALA A 229 1.12 -11.19 8.91
C ALA A 229 0.67 -12.24 7.86
N ASN A 230 0.99 -12.05 6.57
CA ASN A 230 0.66 -12.94 5.46
C ASN A 230 -0.84 -13.23 5.25
N PHE A 231 -1.73 -12.25 5.45
CA PHE A 231 -3.16 -12.44 5.20
C PHE A 231 -3.81 -11.27 4.47
N SER A 232 -5.03 -11.51 4.01
CA SER A 232 -5.94 -10.53 3.45
C SER A 232 -7.37 -10.77 3.92
N VAL A 233 -8.18 -9.72 3.95
CA VAL A 233 -9.60 -9.77 4.28
C VAL A 233 -10.38 -9.00 3.24
N ALA A 234 -11.34 -9.64 2.59
CA ALA A 234 -12.29 -8.94 1.73
C ALA A 234 -13.26 -8.12 2.60
N ILE A 235 -13.15 -6.79 2.56
CA ILE A 235 -13.96 -5.90 3.40
C ILE A 235 -15.30 -5.62 2.70
N PRO A 236 -16.45 -5.88 3.36
CA PRO A 236 -17.76 -5.59 2.80
C PRO A 236 -17.92 -4.12 2.47
N SER A 237 -18.65 -3.82 1.39
CA SER A 237 -18.91 -2.45 0.98
C SER A 237 -19.78 -1.65 1.95
N SER A 238 -20.32 -2.27 3.00
CA SER A 238 -21.04 -1.57 4.06
C SER A 238 -20.11 -0.92 5.10
N TRP A 239 -18.82 -1.28 5.13
CA TRP A 239 -17.86 -0.85 6.16
C TRP A 239 -17.19 0.49 5.88
N ASN A 240 -16.61 0.61 4.70
CA ASN A 240 -16.72 1.78 3.86
C ASN A 240 -17.12 3.10 4.55
N GLY A 241 -16.11 3.88 4.96
CA GLY A 241 -16.29 5.22 5.57
C GLY A 241 -16.57 5.20 7.06
N HIS A 242 -16.77 4.01 7.63
CA HIS A 242 -17.11 3.77 9.03
C HIS A 242 -16.13 2.80 9.71
N TYR A 243 -14.94 2.60 9.12
CA TYR A 243 -13.91 1.79 9.75
C TYR A 243 -12.52 2.38 9.59
N LYS A 244 -11.64 2.02 10.52
CA LYS A 244 -10.19 2.20 10.43
C LYS A 244 -9.49 0.90 10.83
N VAL A 245 -8.25 0.73 10.38
CA VAL A 245 -7.44 -0.42 10.78
C VAL A 245 -6.28 0.06 11.64
N ARG A 246 -6.08 -0.58 12.79
CA ARG A 246 -4.92 -0.35 13.66
C ARG A 246 -4.13 -1.64 13.82
N HIS A 247 -2.85 -1.48 14.13
CA HIS A 247 -1.90 -2.58 14.24
C HIS A 247 -1.15 -2.46 15.55
N GLU A 248 -1.02 -3.58 16.26
CA GLU A 248 -0.23 -3.66 17.48
C GLU A 248 0.72 -4.85 17.41
N LYS A 249 1.95 -4.63 17.89
CA LYS A 249 2.99 -5.68 17.94
C LYS A 249 2.79 -6.62 19.12
N SER A 250 2.14 -6.15 20.17
CA SER A 250 1.82 -6.89 21.39
C SER A 250 0.68 -6.18 22.09
N ASP A 251 -0.29 -6.95 22.55
CA ASP A 251 -1.43 -6.46 23.35
C ASP A 251 -1.57 -7.37 24.58
N VAL A 252 -1.92 -6.78 25.73
CA VAL A 252 -2.11 -7.52 26.99
C VAL A 252 -3.23 -8.57 26.85
N MET A 253 -4.25 -8.28 26.04
CA MET A 253 -5.35 -9.19 25.72
C MET A 253 -4.93 -10.33 24.79
N PHE A 254 -3.83 -10.18 24.04
CA PHE A 254 -3.35 -11.14 23.05
C PHE A 254 -1.91 -11.57 23.33
N PRO A 255 -1.67 -12.23 24.49
CA PRO A 255 -0.32 -12.59 24.91
C PRO A 255 0.34 -13.54 23.90
N SER A 256 1.60 -13.28 23.55
CA SER A 256 2.39 -14.07 22.58
C SER A 256 1.97 -13.96 21.11
N ALA A 257 0.95 -13.15 20.77
CA ALA A 257 0.63 -12.82 19.39
C ALA A 257 1.83 -12.13 18.73
N LYS A 258 2.11 -12.49 17.47
CA LYS A 258 3.15 -11.85 16.66
C LYS A 258 2.62 -10.61 15.93
N HIS A 259 1.33 -10.60 15.63
CA HIS A 259 0.61 -9.48 15.04
C HIS A 259 -0.80 -9.43 15.61
N VAL A 260 -1.26 -8.22 15.91
CA VAL A 260 -2.65 -7.94 16.26
C VAL A 260 -3.16 -6.84 15.33
N VAL A 261 -4.28 -7.10 14.65
CA VAL A 261 -4.88 -6.18 13.68
C VAL A 261 -6.31 -5.92 14.09
N TYR A 262 -6.59 -4.67 14.46
CA TYR A 262 -7.90 -4.19 14.83
C TYR A 262 -8.60 -3.60 13.62
N PHE A 263 -9.82 -4.04 13.37
CA PHE A 263 -10.72 -3.35 12.46
C PHE A 263 -11.77 -2.63 13.32
N ASP A 264 -11.55 -1.35 13.56
CA ASP A 264 -12.41 -0.56 14.43
C ASP A 264 -13.56 0.05 13.61
N TYR A 265 -14.77 -0.03 14.14
CA TYR A 265 -15.86 0.86 13.75
C TYR A 265 -15.52 2.29 14.18
N VAL A 266 -15.80 3.26 13.31
CA VAL A 266 -15.64 4.69 13.58
C VAL A 266 -17.03 5.30 13.66
N THR A 267 -17.34 5.97 14.78
CA THR A 267 -18.64 6.60 15.00
C THR A 267 -18.94 7.67 13.95
N LYS A 268 -20.23 7.96 13.74
CA LYS A 268 -20.69 8.96 12.76
C LYS A 268 -20.05 10.34 12.95
N ASP A 269 -19.84 10.75 14.20
CA ASP A 269 -19.18 12.01 14.55
C ASP A 269 -17.64 11.97 14.45
N LYS A 270 -17.08 10.78 14.21
CA LYS A 270 -15.65 10.46 14.08
C LYS A 270 -14.82 10.73 15.33
N LYS A 271 -15.46 10.85 16.49
CA LYS A 271 -14.78 11.13 17.77
C LYS A 271 -14.42 9.87 18.54
N ASP A 272 -15.11 8.77 18.29
CA ASP A 272 -14.92 7.51 19.01
C ASP A 272 -14.76 6.33 18.02
N TYR A 273 -14.21 5.24 18.53
CA TYR A 273 -14.02 4.01 17.78
C TYR A 273 -14.06 2.78 18.68
N GLN A 274 -14.65 1.71 18.18
CA GLN A 274 -14.78 0.43 18.90
C GLN A 274 -14.37 -0.72 17.98
N PRO A 275 -13.58 -1.71 18.47
CA PRO A 275 -13.22 -2.88 17.68
C PRO A 275 -14.47 -3.59 17.15
N LEU A 276 -14.55 -3.79 15.84
CA LEU A 276 -15.61 -4.56 15.20
C LEU A 276 -15.19 -6.03 15.05
N ILE A 277 -13.93 -6.25 14.66
CA ILE A 277 -13.22 -7.53 14.78
C ILE A 277 -11.74 -7.26 15.09
N THR A 278 -11.08 -8.24 15.69
CA THR A 278 -9.61 -8.26 15.82
C THR A 278 -9.09 -9.55 15.22
N ILE A 279 -8.03 -9.46 14.41
CA ILE A 279 -7.30 -10.62 13.90
C ILE A 279 -5.94 -10.66 14.58
N SER A 280 -5.72 -11.70 15.39
CA SER A 280 -4.43 -11.97 16.02
C SER A 280 -3.75 -13.18 15.36
N VAL A 281 -2.42 -13.12 15.26
CA VAL A 281 -1.63 -14.12 14.53
C VAL A 281 -0.54 -14.66 15.44
N TYR A 282 -0.57 -15.98 15.68
CA TYR A 282 0.33 -16.67 16.60
C TYR A 282 1.24 -17.64 15.85
N ALA A 283 2.45 -17.85 16.35
CA ALA A 283 3.20 -19.03 15.98
C ALA A 283 2.48 -20.28 16.53
N LYS A 284 2.39 -21.37 15.75
CA LYS A 284 1.66 -22.58 16.13
C LYS A 284 2.14 -23.18 17.45
N ASN A 285 3.44 -23.06 17.76
CA ASN A 285 4.00 -23.53 19.02
C ASN A 285 3.60 -22.65 20.21
N ASP A 286 3.42 -21.35 20.01
CA ASP A 286 2.99 -20.44 21.07
C ASP A 286 1.48 -20.57 21.31
N TRP A 287 0.69 -20.73 20.24
CA TRP A 287 -0.75 -21.00 20.33
C TRP A 287 -1.07 -22.27 21.12
N LYS A 288 -0.27 -23.34 20.94
CA LYS A 288 -0.44 -24.60 21.68
C LYS A 288 -0.16 -24.48 23.18
N LYS A 289 0.67 -23.53 23.60
CA LYS A 289 1.03 -23.32 25.01
C LYS A 289 -0.04 -22.55 25.79
N LEU A 290 -0.93 -21.84 25.10
CA LEU A 290 -2.05 -21.15 25.75
C LEU A 290 -2.98 -22.17 26.39
N SER A 291 -3.50 -21.83 27.58
CA SER A 291 -4.54 -22.63 28.23
C SER A 291 -5.82 -22.60 27.41
N ASP A 292 -6.71 -23.56 27.64
CA ASP A 292 -7.99 -23.57 26.93
C ASP A 292 -8.89 -22.40 27.34
N ASP A 293 -8.77 -21.94 28.59
CA ASP A 293 -9.42 -20.72 29.08
C ASP A 293 -8.91 -19.47 28.32
N ASP A 294 -7.59 -19.34 28.15
CA ASP A 294 -7.00 -18.23 27.37
C ASP A 294 -7.50 -18.23 25.92
N LYS A 295 -7.50 -19.41 25.27
CA LYS A 295 -8.00 -19.54 23.88
C LYS A 295 -9.47 -19.18 23.79
N SER A 296 -10.27 -19.59 24.78
CA SER A 296 -11.70 -19.26 24.83
C SER A 296 -11.94 -17.75 24.97
N GLN A 297 -11.09 -17.03 25.69
CA GLN A 297 -11.19 -15.57 25.84
C GLN A 297 -10.70 -14.82 24.59
N ILE A 298 -9.65 -15.33 23.95
CA ILE A 298 -9.03 -14.70 22.78
C ILE A 298 -9.89 -14.87 21.53
N GLY A 299 -10.53 -16.01 21.31
CA GLY A 299 -11.47 -16.22 20.21
C GLY A 299 -11.14 -17.40 19.29
N GLY A 300 -11.80 -17.43 18.14
CA GLY A 300 -11.86 -18.60 17.26
C GLY A 300 -10.76 -18.64 16.20
N THR A 301 -10.16 -19.80 15.97
CA THR A 301 -9.24 -20.00 14.85
C THR A 301 -9.97 -19.92 13.52
N ILE A 302 -9.50 -19.06 12.61
CA ILE A 302 -10.07 -18.87 11.26
C ILE A 302 -9.23 -19.52 10.17
N ALA A 303 -7.93 -19.70 10.39
CA ALA A 303 -7.04 -20.41 9.47
C ALA A 303 -5.74 -20.84 10.15
N GLU A 304 -5.09 -21.84 9.57
CA GLU A 304 -3.71 -22.20 9.88
C GLU A 304 -2.92 -22.38 8.57
N ALA A 305 -1.76 -21.73 8.46
CA ALA A 305 -0.79 -22.06 7.41
C ALA A 305 0.61 -21.57 7.78
N ASN A 306 1.61 -22.16 7.13
CA ASN A 306 3.02 -21.73 7.25
C ASN A 306 3.52 -21.67 8.71
N GLY A 307 3.04 -22.55 9.57
CA GLY A 307 3.39 -22.56 11.00
C GLY A 307 2.73 -21.47 11.84
N MET A 308 1.77 -20.73 11.29
CA MET A 308 1.01 -19.69 11.98
C MET A 308 -0.46 -20.09 12.16
N VAL A 309 -1.06 -19.59 13.24
CA VAL A 309 -2.49 -19.71 13.57
C VAL A 309 -3.10 -18.31 13.54
N TYR A 310 -4.17 -18.15 12.77
CA TYR A 310 -4.92 -16.91 12.63
C TYR A 310 -6.20 -17.02 13.44
N VAL A 311 -6.42 -16.07 14.33
CA VAL A 311 -7.51 -16.11 15.30
C VAL A 311 -8.32 -14.83 15.17
N VAL A 312 -9.64 -14.96 15.13
CA VAL A 312 -10.56 -13.83 15.18
C VAL A 312 -11.15 -13.68 16.58
N THR A 313 -11.08 -12.47 17.08
CA THR A 313 -11.80 -12.00 18.26
C THR A 313 -12.93 -11.10 17.81
N THR A 314 -14.10 -11.27 18.41
CA THR A 314 -15.25 -10.40 18.17
C THR A 314 -15.76 -9.85 19.50
N PRO A 315 -16.33 -8.63 19.50
CA PRO A 315 -17.02 -8.10 20.68
C PRO A 315 -18.10 -9.08 21.16
N GLN A 316 -18.27 -9.17 22.48
CA GLN A 316 -19.34 -9.96 23.08
C GLN A 316 -20.72 -9.35 22.82
N SER A 317 -20.78 -8.02 22.70
CA SER A 317 -22.00 -7.27 22.39
C SER A 317 -21.68 -6.02 21.59
N ASN A 318 -22.71 -5.45 20.97
CA ASN A 318 -22.64 -4.11 20.40
C ASN A 318 -22.46 -3.09 21.55
N PRO A 319 -21.41 -2.25 21.55
CA PRO A 319 -21.17 -1.28 22.62
C PRO A 319 -22.03 -0.03 22.52
N PHE A 320 -22.78 0.16 21.42
CA PHE A 320 -23.63 1.33 21.20
C PHE A 320 -25.11 1.01 21.50
N ASP A 321 -25.91 2.05 21.76
CA ASP A 321 -27.36 1.93 21.89
C ASP A 321 -27.95 1.30 20.60
N PRO A 322 -28.64 0.14 20.65
CA PRO A 322 -29.20 -0.54 19.48
C PRO A 322 -30.18 0.31 18.65
N GLN A 323 -30.81 1.33 19.24
CA GLN A 323 -31.73 2.22 18.52
C GLN A 323 -31.02 3.38 17.83
N SER A 324 -29.78 3.68 18.24
CA SER A 324 -28.97 4.75 17.67
C SER A 324 -28.51 4.42 16.23
N ALA A 325 -28.13 5.46 15.50
CA ALA A 325 -27.59 5.29 14.14
C ALA A 325 -26.30 4.47 14.15
N ASP A 326 -25.41 4.71 15.12
CA ASP A 326 -24.15 3.96 15.27
C ASP A 326 -24.39 2.50 15.68
N GLY A 327 -25.33 2.24 16.60
CA GLY A 327 -25.69 0.86 16.98
C GLY A 327 -26.23 0.06 15.81
N LYS A 328 -27.19 0.62 15.04
CA LYS A 328 -27.72 -0.04 13.84
C LYS A 328 -26.64 -0.29 12.79
N LYS A 329 -25.72 0.66 12.62
CA LYS A 329 -24.64 0.57 11.63
C LYS A 329 -23.58 -0.46 12.03
N PHE A 330 -23.19 -0.49 13.30
CA PHE A 330 -22.26 -1.47 13.87
C PHE A 330 -22.77 -2.90 13.66
N ASP A 331 -24.04 -3.15 14.02
CA ASP A 331 -24.69 -4.45 13.81
C ASP A 331 -24.73 -4.85 12.34
N GLN A 332 -25.08 -3.91 11.46
CA GLN A 332 -25.11 -4.15 10.02
C GLN A 332 -23.71 -4.53 9.51
N MET A 333 -22.68 -3.76 9.85
CA MET A 333 -21.32 -4.02 9.43
C MET A 333 -20.84 -5.39 9.91
N TYR A 334 -21.09 -5.74 11.17
CA TYR A 334 -20.76 -7.06 11.69
C TYR A 334 -21.45 -8.18 10.90
N LYS A 335 -22.75 -8.07 10.62
CA LYS A 335 -23.54 -9.07 9.88
C LYS A 335 -23.09 -9.25 8.43
N ASP A 336 -22.66 -8.17 7.77
CA ASP A 336 -22.23 -8.20 6.37
C ASP A 336 -20.87 -8.88 6.18
N LEU A 337 -20.07 -9.01 7.25
CA LEU A 337 -18.77 -9.65 7.19
C LEU A 337 -18.87 -11.18 7.35
N ASN A 338 -18.78 -11.91 6.23
CA ASN A 338 -18.55 -13.35 6.27
C ASN A 338 -17.05 -13.66 6.31
N LEU A 339 -16.46 -13.65 7.51
CA LEU A 339 -15.01 -13.76 7.65
C LEU A 339 -14.43 -15.07 7.11
N LYS A 340 -15.14 -16.19 7.21
CA LYS A 340 -14.69 -17.48 6.64
C LYS A 340 -14.50 -17.43 5.11
N LYS A 341 -15.31 -16.62 4.42
CA LYS A 341 -15.19 -16.41 2.96
C LYS A 341 -14.28 -15.24 2.61
N ALA A 342 -14.25 -14.22 3.45
CA ALA A 342 -13.51 -12.99 3.23
C ALA A 342 -12.01 -13.12 3.53
N PHE A 343 -11.65 -13.97 4.49
CA PHE A 343 -10.26 -14.16 4.90
C PHE A 343 -9.50 -15.03 3.88
N SER A 344 -8.26 -14.66 3.59
CA SER A 344 -7.38 -15.45 2.73
C SER A 344 -5.92 -15.26 3.14
N ILE A 345 -5.16 -16.35 3.10
CA ILE A 345 -3.72 -16.33 3.31
C ILE A 345 -3.06 -15.89 2.00
N LEU A 346 -2.11 -14.97 2.08
CA LEU A 346 -1.40 -14.48 0.90
C LEU A 346 -0.55 -15.62 0.34
N LYS A 347 -0.75 -15.94 -0.95
CA LYS A 347 0.11 -16.87 -1.67
C LYS A 347 1.47 -16.18 -1.88
N LYS A 348 2.55 -16.84 -1.46
CA LYS A 348 3.92 -16.41 -1.71
C LYS A 348 4.27 -16.44 -3.19
#